data_AF-A0A496VU85-F1
#
_entry.id   AF-A0A496VU85-F1
#
_cell.length_a   1.000
_cell.length_b   1.000
_cell.length_c   1.000
_cell.angle_alpha   90.00
_cell.angle_beta   90.00
_cell.angle_gamma   90.00
#
_symmetry.space_group_name_H-M   'P 1'
#
loop_
_entity.id
_entity.type
_entity.pdbx_description
1 polymer ?
#
loop_
_entity_poly.entity_id
_entity_poly.type
_entity_poly.pdbx_seq_one_letter_code
_entity_poly.pdbx_strand_id
1 'polypeptide(L)'
;MTELNEKQLLAFLTSEDDDKIDKAIKYLFEQGTKSLDFLQNLEGHKEFCISNLLGYAQWWCTAPIPREYRPLGYPESLTEEEKEKSITVEVVSLYLISAIYYGSLDFTGRPFLIDLNLPQNKPRRGNKDEYIVRGFYSARKWSQKCQEMGLEALREQEEYPLESENLFWC
;
A
#
# COMPACT_ATOMS: atom_id res chain seq x y z
N MET A 1 11.54 -20.48 1.33
CA MET A 1 11.63 -19.58 0.16
C MET A 1 13.05 -19.08 0.02
N THR A 2 13.56 -18.94 -1.20
CA THR A 2 14.85 -18.27 -1.44
C THR A 2 14.72 -16.80 -1.03
N GLU A 3 15.66 -16.29 -0.24
CA GLU A 3 15.72 -14.89 0.16
C GLU A 3 15.83 -13.99 -1.08
N LEU A 4 14.88 -13.07 -1.25
CA LEU A 4 14.91 -12.09 -2.34
C LEU A 4 15.66 -10.86 -1.86
N ASN A 5 16.61 -10.37 -2.65
CA ASN A 5 17.25 -9.08 -2.35
C ASN A 5 16.34 -7.90 -2.76
N GLU A 6 16.67 -6.70 -2.27
CA GLU A 6 15.88 -5.48 -2.51
C GLU A 6 15.64 -5.18 -4.00
N LYS A 7 16.65 -5.40 -4.85
CA LYS A 7 16.53 -5.17 -6.31
C LYS A 7 15.55 -6.16 -6.94
N GLN A 8 15.58 -7.42 -6.50
CA GLN A 8 14.64 -8.44 -6.96
C GLN A 8 13.22 -8.16 -6.46
N LEU A 9 13.07 -7.70 -5.22
CA LEU A 9 11.78 -7.32 -4.65
C LEU A 9 11.16 -6.17 -5.42
N LEU A 10 11.91 -5.09 -5.66
CA LEU A 10 11.43 -3.97 -6.46
C LEU A 10 11.05 -4.42 -7.87
N ALA A 11 11.92 -5.21 -8.54
CA ALA A 11 11.64 -5.72 -9.88
C ALA A 11 10.37 -6.58 -9.94
N PHE A 12 10.06 -7.32 -8.87
CA PHE A 12 8.83 -8.12 -8.78
C PHE A 12 7.61 -7.24 -8.55
N LEU A 13 7.69 -6.25 -7.66
CA LEU A 13 6.61 -5.30 -7.40
C LEU A 13 6.24 -4.45 -8.63
N THR A 14 7.22 -4.18 -9.51
CA THR A 14 7.01 -3.44 -10.76
C THR A 14 6.80 -4.35 -11.98
N SER A 15 6.65 -5.67 -11.80
CA SER A 15 6.49 -6.61 -12.91
C SER A 15 5.09 -6.52 -13.52
N GLU A 16 4.95 -6.81 -14.81
CA GLU A 16 3.64 -7.08 -15.44
C GLU A 16 3.12 -8.51 -15.13
N ASP A 17 3.73 -9.22 -14.18
CA ASP A 17 3.45 -10.63 -13.88
C ASP A 17 2.87 -10.72 -12.47
N ASP A 18 1.56 -10.96 -12.40
CA ASP A 18 0.79 -11.00 -11.15
C ASP A 18 1.37 -12.01 -10.16
N ASP A 19 1.88 -13.16 -10.62
CA ASP A 19 2.48 -14.18 -9.75
C ASP A 19 3.77 -13.65 -9.09
N LYS A 20 4.55 -12.82 -9.80
CA LYS A 20 5.74 -12.18 -9.25
C LYS A 20 5.38 -11.11 -8.22
N ILE A 21 4.38 -10.29 -8.51
CA ILE A 21 3.89 -9.27 -7.57
C ILE A 21 3.40 -9.95 -6.30
N ASP A 22 2.50 -10.94 -6.43
CA ASP A 22 1.93 -11.69 -5.31
C ASP A 22 3.01 -12.37 -4.47
N LYS A 23 4.04 -12.92 -5.13
CA LYS A 23 5.18 -13.52 -4.44
C LYS A 23 5.97 -12.49 -3.63
N ALA A 24 6.21 -11.30 -4.17
CA ALA A 24 6.89 -10.23 -3.43
C ALA A 24 6.06 -9.74 -2.24
N ILE A 25 4.76 -9.52 -2.44
CA ILE A 25 3.83 -9.09 -1.37
C ILE A 25 3.78 -10.11 -0.24
N LYS A 26 3.58 -11.40 -0.55
CA LYS A 26 3.58 -12.48 0.45
C LYS A 26 4.90 -12.55 1.20
N TYR A 27 6.01 -12.50 0.48
CA TYR A 27 7.33 -12.52 1.09
C TYR A 27 7.53 -11.35 2.06
N LEU A 28 7.21 -10.12 1.65
CA LEU A 28 7.35 -8.91 2.48
C LEU A 28 6.46 -8.96 3.72
N PHE A 29 5.24 -9.46 3.59
CA PHE A 29 4.31 -9.63 4.69
C PHE A 29 4.79 -10.70 5.69
N GLU A 30 5.27 -11.85 5.21
CA GLU A 30 5.80 -12.93 6.05
C GLU A 30 7.08 -12.54 6.80
N GLN A 31 7.88 -11.61 6.25
CA GLN A 31 9.02 -11.04 6.98
C GLN A 31 8.59 -10.18 8.18
N GLY A 32 7.32 -9.76 8.24
CA GLY A 32 6.78 -8.95 9.32
C GLY A 32 7.56 -7.65 9.49
N THR A 33 7.92 -7.31 10.73
CA THR A 33 8.62 -6.05 11.05
C THR A 33 9.99 -5.90 10.37
N LYS A 34 10.60 -6.99 9.89
CA LYS A 34 11.89 -6.94 9.19
C LYS A 34 11.81 -6.30 7.81
N SER A 35 10.63 -6.24 7.19
CA SER A 35 10.46 -5.59 5.89
C SER A 35 10.18 -4.09 5.98
N LEU A 36 9.97 -3.53 7.17
CA LEU A 36 9.53 -2.15 7.37
C LEU A 36 10.48 -1.11 6.76
N ASP A 37 11.79 -1.30 6.87
CA ASP A 37 12.77 -0.36 6.32
C ASP A 37 12.74 -0.35 4.78
N PHE A 38 12.68 -1.54 4.17
CA PHE A 38 12.52 -1.67 2.73
C PHE A 38 11.21 -1.04 2.24
N LEU A 39 10.10 -1.34 2.92
CA LEU A 39 8.78 -0.78 2.58
C LEU A 39 8.80 0.76 2.66
N GLN A 40 9.39 1.35 3.70
CA GLN A 40 9.52 2.80 3.83
C GLN A 40 10.35 3.44 2.71
N ASN A 41 11.35 2.73 2.18
CA ASN A 41 12.17 3.20 1.05
C ASN A 41 11.42 3.17 -0.29
N LEU A 42 10.22 2.59 -0.34
CA LEU A 42 9.38 2.58 -1.54
C LEU A 42 8.50 3.84 -1.69
N GLU A 43 8.58 4.82 -0.77
CA GLU A 43 7.92 6.12 -0.97
C GLU A 43 8.42 6.78 -2.27
N GLY A 44 7.49 7.22 -3.12
CA GLY A 44 7.81 7.83 -4.42
C GLY A 44 7.92 6.85 -5.58
N HIS A 45 7.86 5.53 -5.34
CA HIS A 45 7.73 4.53 -6.40
C HIS A 45 6.29 4.49 -6.92
N LYS A 46 6.04 5.28 -7.97
CA LYS A 46 4.71 5.50 -8.57
C LYS A 46 4.35 4.50 -9.67
N GLU A 47 5.18 3.47 -9.88
CA GLU A 47 4.86 2.38 -10.80
C GLU A 47 3.61 1.65 -10.34
N PHE A 48 2.76 1.22 -11.28
CA PHE A 48 1.56 0.48 -10.94
C PHE A 48 1.88 -0.90 -10.39
N CYS A 49 1.16 -1.28 -9.34
CA CYS A 49 1.34 -2.53 -8.65
C CYS A 49 -0.03 -3.06 -8.28
N ILE A 50 -0.56 -3.98 -9.08
CA ILE A 50 -1.90 -4.53 -8.86
C ILE A 50 -1.75 -5.97 -8.39
N SER A 51 -2.44 -6.31 -7.31
CA SER A 51 -2.43 -7.65 -6.73
C SER A 51 -3.80 -7.99 -6.17
N ASN A 52 -4.22 -9.25 -6.38
CA ASN A 52 -5.43 -9.81 -5.79
C ASN A 52 -5.38 -9.89 -4.26
N LEU A 53 -4.19 -9.79 -3.66
CA LEU A 53 -3.99 -10.03 -2.23
C LEU A 53 -4.45 -8.87 -1.36
N LEU A 54 -4.59 -7.65 -1.91
CA LEU A 54 -4.73 -6.42 -1.14
C LEU A 54 -6.19 -6.00 -0.86
N GLY A 55 -7.10 -6.96 -0.80
CA GLY A 55 -8.53 -6.71 -0.65
C GLY A 55 -9.17 -6.16 -1.94
N TYR A 56 -10.35 -6.70 -2.28
CA TYR A 56 -11.17 -6.41 -3.46
C TYR A 56 -10.74 -7.08 -4.79
N ALA A 57 -11.52 -8.10 -5.20
CA ALA A 57 -11.39 -8.87 -6.45
C ALA A 57 -11.90 -8.13 -7.72
N GLN A 58 -12.01 -6.80 -7.67
CA GLN A 58 -12.66 -5.99 -8.69
C GLN A 58 -11.68 -4.97 -9.29
N TRP A 59 -10.78 -5.51 -10.10
CA TRP A 59 -9.75 -4.87 -10.93
C TRP A 59 -10.22 -3.72 -11.84
N TRP A 60 -11.50 -3.69 -12.19
CA TRP A 60 -12.11 -2.67 -13.05
C TRP A 60 -12.18 -1.24 -12.45
N CYS A 61 -11.86 -1.08 -11.15
CA CYS A 61 -11.85 0.23 -10.47
C CYS A 61 -10.45 0.82 -10.28
N THR A 62 -9.38 0.10 -10.63
CA THR A 62 -7.99 0.53 -10.44
C THR A 62 -7.41 0.94 -11.79
N ALA A 63 -7.35 2.24 -12.05
CA ALA A 63 -6.60 2.73 -13.19
C ALA A 63 -5.09 2.52 -12.90
N PRO A 64 -4.31 2.00 -13.86
CA PRO A 64 -4.67 1.56 -15.19
C PRO A 64 -5.05 0.08 -15.18
N ILE A 65 -6.16 -0.24 -15.84
CA ILE A 65 -6.57 -1.60 -16.18
C ILE A 65 -5.39 -2.35 -16.84
N PRO A 66 -5.04 -3.60 -16.44
CA PRO A 66 -3.95 -4.35 -17.06
C PRO A 66 -4.08 -4.39 -18.60
N ARG A 67 -2.93 -4.37 -19.31
CA ARG A 67 -2.88 -4.27 -20.78
C ARG A 67 -3.75 -5.32 -21.49
N GLU A 68 -3.79 -6.52 -20.93
CA GLU A 68 -4.55 -7.68 -21.43
C GLU A 68 -6.08 -7.48 -21.43
N TYR A 69 -6.61 -6.56 -20.63
CA TYR A 69 -8.04 -6.23 -20.60
C TYR A 69 -8.39 -4.97 -21.42
N ARG A 70 -7.48 -4.45 -22.26
CA ARG A 70 -7.71 -3.19 -23.02
C ARG A 70 -7.60 -3.32 -24.54
N PRO A 71 -8.73 -3.31 -25.27
CA PRO A 71 -8.73 -3.33 -26.74
C PRO A 71 -8.44 -1.99 -27.45
N LEU A 72 -8.26 -0.86 -26.74
CA LEU A 72 -8.27 0.49 -27.37
C LEU A 72 -7.10 1.44 -27.03
N GLY A 73 -5.99 0.94 -26.47
CA GLY A 73 -4.81 1.76 -26.20
C GLY A 73 -4.90 2.61 -24.93
N TYR A 74 -3.77 3.21 -24.55
CA TYR A 74 -3.66 4.09 -23.38
C TYR A 74 -4.31 5.46 -23.68
N PRO A 75 -5.06 6.06 -22.73
CA PRO A 75 -5.10 7.51 -22.65
C PRO A 75 -3.67 8.02 -22.37
N GLU A 76 -3.22 9.03 -23.11
CA GLU A 76 -1.87 9.61 -22.94
C GLU A 76 -1.64 10.21 -21.54
N SER A 77 -2.72 10.48 -20.79
CA SER A 77 -2.67 10.93 -19.40
C SER A 77 -3.88 10.41 -18.62
N LEU A 78 -3.66 10.06 -17.35
CA LEU A 78 -4.73 9.79 -16.40
C LEU A 78 -5.31 11.11 -15.87
N THR A 79 -6.62 11.14 -15.68
CA THR A 79 -7.29 12.18 -14.89
C THR A 79 -6.83 12.15 -13.43
N GLU A 80 -7.00 13.25 -12.69
CA GLU A 80 -6.65 13.27 -11.26
C GLU A 80 -7.43 12.21 -10.47
N GLU A 81 -8.71 12.02 -10.78
CA GLU A 81 -9.52 10.97 -10.13
C GLU A 81 -8.99 9.56 -10.41
N GLU A 82 -8.50 9.30 -11.62
CA GLU A 82 -7.88 8.02 -11.96
C GLU A 82 -6.56 7.81 -11.21
N LYS A 83 -5.72 8.84 -11.11
CA LYS A 83 -4.48 8.80 -10.31
C LYS A 83 -4.77 8.52 -8.85
N GLU A 84 -5.76 9.20 -8.27
CA GLU A 84 -6.18 8.97 -6.88
C GLU A 84 -6.78 7.58 -6.65
N LYS A 85 -7.21 6.88 -7.70
CA LYS A 85 -7.70 5.49 -7.63
C LYS A 85 -6.67 4.46 -8.07
N SER A 86 -5.46 4.88 -8.41
CA SER A 86 -4.38 3.99 -8.78
C SER A 86 -3.78 3.29 -7.56
N ILE A 87 -3.39 2.04 -7.77
CA ILE A 87 -2.57 1.28 -6.82
C ILE A 87 -1.16 1.22 -7.39
N THR A 88 -0.25 1.89 -6.70
CA THR A 88 1.17 1.98 -7.05
C THR A 88 2.01 1.24 -6.02
N VAL A 89 3.30 1.03 -6.32
CA VAL A 89 4.24 0.38 -5.39
C VAL A 89 4.26 1.07 -4.03
N GLU A 90 4.26 2.40 -3.99
CA GLU A 90 4.22 3.16 -2.72
C GLU A 90 2.91 2.95 -1.94
N VAL A 91 1.76 2.81 -2.62
CA VAL A 91 0.46 2.47 -1.99
C VAL A 91 0.50 1.07 -1.41
N VAL A 92 0.95 0.09 -2.20
CA VAL A 92 1.11 -1.31 -1.76
C VAL A 92 2.05 -1.38 -0.56
N SER A 93 3.13 -0.62 -0.59
CA SER A 93 4.09 -0.57 0.50
C SER A 93 3.47 -0.05 1.79
N LEU A 94 2.79 1.09 1.74
CA LEU A 94 2.12 1.68 2.89
C LEU A 94 1.01 0.77 3.42
N TYR A 95 0.27 0.11 2.52
CA TYR A 95 -0.72 -0.91 2.87
C TYR A 95 -0.08 -2.08 3.61
N LEU A 96 1.06 -2.60 3.13
CA LEU A 96 1.76 -3.72 3.74
C LEU A 96 2.25 -3.41 5.15
N ILE A 97 2.70 -2.18 5.41
CA ILE A 97 3.04 -1.73 6.77
C ILE A 97 1.83 -1.87 7.71
N SER A 98 0.64 -1.48 7.23
CA SER A 98 -0.61 -1.64 7.98
C SER A 98 -1.04 -3.11 8.10
N ALA A 99 -0.89 -3.90 7.03
CA ALA A 99 -1.18 -5.32 7.04
C ALA A 99 -0.34 -6.06 8.08
N ILE A 100 0.96 -5.74 8.19
CA ILE A 100 1.86 -6.29 9.22
C ILE A 100 1.32 -5.98 10.62
N TYR A 101 0.86 -4.75 10.86
CA TYR A 101 0.19 -4.40 12.11
C TYR A 101 -1.06 -5.27 12.36
N TYR A 102 -1.97 -5.39 11.40
CA TYR A 102 -3.19 -6.18 11.58
C TYR A 102 -2.97 -7.70 11.54
N GLY A 103 -1.81 -8.16 11.09
CA GLY A 103 -1.55 -9.59 10.88
C GLY A 103 -2.39 -10.21 9.76
N SER A 104 -2.96 -9.39 8.86
CA SER A 104 -3.69 -9.88 7.69
C SER A 104 -3.49 -8.98 6.47
N LEU A 105 -3.41 -9.59 5.29
CA LEU A 105 -3.38 -8.89 4.00
C LEU A 105 -4.76 -8.36 3.58
N ASP A 106 -5.84 -8.87 4.17
CA ASP A 106 -7.23 -8.51 3.84
C ASP A 106 -7.95 -7.72 4.95
N PHE A 107 -7.19 -7.03 5.80
CA PHE A 107 -7.71 -6.33 6.99
C PHE A 107 -8.72 -5.21 6.67
N THR A 108 -8.81 -4.78 5.42
CA THR A 108 -9.71 -3.71 4.95
C THR A 108 -10.37 -4.08 3.63
N GLY A 109 -11.47 -3.42 3.32
CA GLY A 109 -12.27 -3.72 2.12
C GLY A 109 -11.60 -3.27 0.82
N ARG A 110 -10.79 -2.21 0.85
CA ARG A 110 -10.10 -1.62 -0.31
C ARG A 110 -8.80 -0.92 0.10
N PRO A 111 -7.76 -0.95 -0.74
CA PRO A 111 -6.49 -0.25 -0.49
C PRO A 111 -6.59 1.26 -0.85
N PHE A 112 -7.56 1.95 -0.27
CA PHE A 112 -7.70 3.41 -0.40
C PHE A 112 -7.64 4.09 0.96
N LEU A 113 -6.86 5.17 1.02
CA LEU A 113 -6.78 6.03 2.20
C LEU A 113 -8.01 6.92 2.33
N ILE A 114 -8.35 7.23 3.58
CA ILE A 114 -9.33 8.22 4.00
C ILE A 114 -8.67 9.20 4.97
N ASP A 115 -8.84 10.50 4.72
CA ASP A 115 -8.52 11.54 5.71
C ASP A 115 -9.70 11.77 6.66
N LEU A 116 -9.50 11.45 7.94
CA LEU A 116 -10.50 11.60 8.99
C LEU A 116 -10.65 13.05 9.47
N ASN A 117 -9.71 13.95 9.13
CA ASN A 117 -9.85 15.38 9.41
C ASN A 117 -10.89 16.05 8.50
N LEU A 118 -11.24 15.42 7.37
CA LEU A 118 -12.21 15.97 6.43
C LEU A 118 -13.65 15.57 6.81
N PRO A 119 -14.61 16.50 6.70
CA PRO A 119 -16.02 16.19 6.95
C PRO A 119 -16.56 15.17 5.94
N GLN A 120 -17.53 14.36 6.37
CA GLN A 120 -18.03 13.19 5.62
C GLN A 120 -18.62 13.51 4.24
N ASN A 121 -19.03 14.76 4.02
CA ASN A 121 -19.61 15.24 2.76
C ASN A 121 -18.55 15.64 1.71
N LYS A 122 -17.25 15.56 2.02
CA LYS A 122 -16.16 15.81 1.08
C LYS A 122 -15.59 14.51 0.50
N PRO A 123 -15.03 14.54 -0.71
CA PRO A 123 -14.28 13.41 -1.28
C PRO A 123 -13.01 13.18 -0.46
N ARG A 124 -13.15 12.31 0.55
CA ARG A 124 -12.09 11.96 1.49
C ARG A 124 -11.32 10.70 1.12
N ARG A 125 -11.79 9.91 0.15
CA ARG A 125 -11.23 8.60 -0.21
C ARG A 125 -10.35 8.68 -1.46
N GLY A 126 -9.17 8.09 -1.40
CA GLY A 126 -8.26 7.94 -2.53
C GLY A 126 -6.80 7.94 -2.10
N ASN A 127 -5.92 7.52 -2.98
CA ASN A 127 -4.47 7.52 -2.82
C ASN A 127 -3.91 8.85 -3.34
N LYS A 128 -4.36 9.96 -2.75
CA LYS A 128 -3.85 11.29 -3.10
C LYS A 128 -2.39 11.42 -2.67
N ASP A 129 -1.58 12.12 -3.46
CA ASP A 129 -0.17 12.37 -3.13
C ASP A 129 0.00 12.91 -1.70
N GLU A 130 -0.84 13.85 -1.27
CA GLU A 130 -0.81 14.39 0.10
C GLU A 130 -1.04 13.30 1.16
N TYR A 131 -1.98 12.38 0.93
CA TYR A 131 -2.32 11.34 1.89
C TYR A 131 -1.23 10.28 1.96
N ILE A 132 -0.60 9.96 0.83
CA ILE A 132 0.51 9.00 0.77
C ILE A 132 1.71 9.56 1.53
N VAL A 133 2.09 10.82 1.28
CA VAL A 133 3.20 11.48 1.99
C VAL A 133 2.96 11.52 3.50
N ARG A 134 1.76 11.94 3.93
CA ARG A 134 1.37 11.92 5.36
C ARG A 134 1.36 10.49 5.90
N GLY A 135 0.87 9.53 5.14
CA GLY A 135 0.85 8.12 5.51
C GLY A 135 2.25 7.57 5.78
N PHE A 136 3.22 7.81 4.89
CA PHE A 136 4.61 7.42 5.10
C PHE A 136 5.26 8.14 6.28
N TYR A 137 4.93 9.42 6.49
CA TYR A 137 5.38 10.15 7.68
C TYR A 137 4.87 9.51 8.98
N SER A 138 3.58 9.15 9.05
CA SER A 138 3.01 8.42 10.19
C SER A 138 3.65 7.04 10.35
N ALA A 139 3.77 6.29 9.25
CA ALA A 139 4.34 4.96 9.25
C ALA A 139 5.79 4.93 9.74
N ARG A 140 6.61 5.94 9.40
CA ARG A 140 7.98 6.08 9.92
C ARG A 140 8.02 6.22 11.44
N LYS A 141 7.17 7.10 12.00
CA LYS A 141 7.06 7.26 13.47
C LYS A 141 6.65 5.95 14.14
N TRP A 142 5.64 5.29 13.56
CA TRP A 142 5.16 4.02 14.06
C TRP A 142 6.23 2.92 13.98
N SER A 143 6.97 2.82 12.86
CA SER A 143 8.06 1.86 12.69
C SER A 143 9.18 2.06 13.71
N GLN A 144 9.55 3.31 14.01
CA GLN A 144 10.53 3.63 15.05
C GLN A 144 10.07 3.12 16.41
N LYS A 145 8.82 3.41 16.80
CA LYS A 145 8.22 2.86 18.04
C LYS A 145 8.16 1.33 18.02
N CYS A 146 7.84 0.73 16.88
CA CYS A 146 7.78 -0.72 16.74
C CYS A 146 9.15 -1.38 16.95
N GLN A 147 10.24 -0.73 16.53
CA GLN A 147 11.61 -1.20 16.77
C GLN A 147 11.99 -1.09 18.25
N GLU A 148 11.49 -0.07 18.97
CA GLU A 148 11.78 0.14 20.39
C GLU A 148 10.97 -0.76 21.31
N MET A 149 9.68 -0.94 21.01
CA MET A 149 8.70 -1.54 21.93
C MET A 149 8.22 -2.93 21.50
N GLY A 150 8.37 -3.25 20.21
CA GLY A 150 7.82 -4.46 19.60
C GLY A 150 6.39 -4.30 19.11
N LEU A 151 6.03 -5.11 18.12
CA LEU A 151 4.74 -5.07 17.44
C LEU A 151 3.54 -5.35 18.36
N GLU A 152 3.67 -6.34 19.24
CA GLU A 152 2.57 -6.73 20.13
C GLU A 152 2.22 -5.64 21.14
N ALA A 153 3.22 -4.91 21.65
CA ALA A 153 2.99 -3.79 22.56
C ALA A 153 2.21 -2.66 21.89
N LEU A 154 2.47 -2.39 20.61
CA LEU A 154 1.72 -1.39 19.84
C LEU A 154 0.28 -1.84 19.58
N ARG A 155 0.06 -3.13 19.30
CA ARG A 155 -1.30 -3.69 19.15
C ARG A 155 -2.11 -3.59 20.43
N GLU A 156 -1.50 -3.87 21.58
CA GLU A 156 -2.15 -3.72 22.90
C GLU A 156 -2.54 -2.27 23.20
N GLN A 157 -1.79 -1.31 22.67
CA GLN A 157 -2.06 0.13 22.78
C GLN A 157 -2.99 0.65 21.68
N GLU A 158 -3.43 -0.21 20.77
CA GLU A 158 -4.20 0.13 19.57
C GLU A 158 -3.52 1.18 18.67
N GLU A 159 -2.19 1.32 18.77
CA GLU A 159 -1.42 2.30 18.02
C GLU A 159 -1.10 1.76 16.62
N TYR A 160 -1.96 2.08 15.65
CA TYR A 160 -1.84 1.61 14.27
C TYR A 160 -1.01 2.56 13.39
N PRO A 161 -0.41 2.09 12.27
CA PRO A 161 0.62 2.85 11.54
C PRO A 161 0.23 4.22 11.00
N LEU A 162 -1.06 4.46 10.77
CA LEU A 162 -1.58 5.68 10.16
C LEU A 162 -2.23 6.65 11.17
N GLU A 163 -2.27 6.29 12.45
CA GLU A 163 -3.04 7.01 13.48
C GLU A 163 -2.60 8.46 13.62
N SER A 164 -1.28 8.71 13.66
CA SER A 164 -0.74 10.05 13.98
C SER A 164 -1.07 11.13 12.96
N GLU A 165 -1.49 10.74 11.76
CA GLU A 165 -1.89 11.65 10.68
C GLU A 165 -3.39 11.61 10.40
N ASN A 166 -4.19 10.98 11.27
CA ASN A 166 -5.64 10.82 11.12
C ASN A 166 -6.02 10.20 9.76
N LEU A 167 -5.20 9.27 9.28
CA LEU A 167 -5.44 8.52 8.05
C LEU A 167 -5.96 7.11 8.40
N PHE A 168 -6.82 6.58 7.55
CA PHE A 168 -7.39 5.25 7.73
C PHE A 168 -7.64 4.55 6.39
N TRP A 169 -7.65 3.21 6.39
CA TRP A 169 -7.96 2.41 5.20
C TRP A 169 -9.46 2.13 5.07
N CYS A 170 -9.99 2.07 3.85
CA CYS A 170 -11.44 1.95 3.64
C CYS A 170 -11.95 0.57 3.28
#